data_AF-A0A533Z2H7-F1
#
_entry.id   AF-A0A533Z2H7-F1
#
_cell.length_a   1.000
_cell.length_b   1.000
_cell.length_c   1.000
_cell.angle_alpha   90.00
_cell.angle_beta   90.00
_cell.angle_gamma   90.00
#
_symmetry.space_group_name_H-M   'P 1'
#
loop_
_entity.id
_entity.type
_entity.pdbx_description
1 polymer ?
#
loop_
_entity_poly.entity_id
_entity_poly.type
_entity_poly.pdbx_seq_one_letter_code
_entity_poly.pdbx_strand_id
1 'polypeptide(L)'
;MSTEQAPPFLVDAVRASASKMQGMKAALDARAKELDALKAQLDAERQDLEKRAGRLEAERRAIDGESEEVRAARASVDQDLAAIRADRENFSAEQARFQDAANGLAAREKALREAESNVEHLDHEMIGRMREADAKFLAIVNREEGLVKLQQDWLVAFETREQELRTITEQMHAQQQESAELHGSLAHLGSVFKDETDRLAAQRQELAAKEESLLEVQRYLATVIEAADVGPGEAERPRSPPADEPPAPTESPSPPMPVAAPMGPETVEAESTPDPEPRPAVTRTEALDHLTRAIEAWKRSRDGGRNVGEMRNTLKLAKDALQAGKYETAIRLATEVLEDLQPAVIAR
;
A
#
# COMPACT_ATOMS: atom_id res chain seq x y z
N MET A 1 -42.96 150.12 106.83
CA MET A 1 -43.62 149.24 107.81
C MET A 1 -44.70 148.47 107.08
N SER A 2 -44.69 147.14 106.99
CA SER A 2 -43.67 146.19 107.46
C SER A 2 -43.59 144.98 106.51
N THR A 3 -42.41 144.36 106.42
CA THR A 3 -42.16 143.16 105.62
C THR A 3 -42.46 141.91 106.44
N GLU A 4 -43.56 141.22 106.17
CA GLU A 4 -43.77 139.87 106.71
C GLU A 4 -42.95 138.85 105.91
N GLN A 5 -41.76 138.54 106.44
CA GLN A 5 -40.99 137.37 106.01
C GLN A 5 -41.65 136.11 106.54
N ALA A 6 -41.87 135.12 105.67
CA ALA A 6 -42.28 133.78 106.10
C ALA A 6 -41.19 133.14 106.99
N PRO A 7 -41.57 132.41 108.06
CA PRO A 7 -40.62 131.88 109.03
C PRO A 7 -39.70 130.81 108.39
N PRO A 8 -38.38 130.86 108.64
CA PRO A 8 -37.39 130.09 107.88
C PRO A 8 -37.56 128.56 107.99
N PHE A 9 -38.03 128.06 109.13
CA PHE A 9 -38.17 126.62 109.38
C PHE A 9 -39.09 125.91 108.36
N LEU A 10 -40.17 126.55 107.91
CA LEU A 10 -41.05 125.96 106.89
C LEU A 10 -40.38 125.93 105.51
N VAL A 11 -39.60 126.97 105.19
CA VAL A 11 -38.80 127.05 103.95
C VAL A 11 -37.74 125.95 103.94
N ASP A 12 -37.06 125.72 105.08
CA ASP A 12 -36.06 124.65 105.20
C ASP A 12 -36.65 123.24 105.22
N ALA A 13 -37.83 123.04 105.82
CA ALA A 13 -38.54 121.76 105.75
C ALA A 13 -39.00 121.42 104.31
N VAL A 14 -39.54 122.41 103.58
CA VAL A 14 -39.91 122.26 102.16
C VAL A 14 -38.66 122.06 101.29
N ARG A 15 -37.57 122.78 101.56
CA ARG A 15 -36.27 122.62 100.89
C ARG A 15 -35.69 121.22 101.11
N ALA A 16 -35.71 120.69 102.33
CA ALA A 16 -35.26 119.34 102.64
C ALA A 16 -36.14 118.26 101.97
N SER A 17 -37.46 118.46 101.95
CA SER A 17 -38.39 117.59 101.22
C SER A 17 -38.15 117.61 99.70
N ALA A 18 -37.93 118.79 99.13
CA ALA A 18 -37.57 118.97 97.73
C ALA A 18 -36.22 118.29 97.40
N SER A 19 -35.18 118.48 98.22
CA SER A 19 -33.90 117.78 98.07
C SER A 19 -34.04 116.26 98.20
N LYS A 20 -34.93 115.76 99.08
CA LYS A 20 -35.21 114.32 99.19
C LYS A 20 -35.92 113.77 97.95
N MET A 21 -36.93 114.48 97.42
CA MET A 21 -37.57 114.11 96.15
C MET A 21 -36.60 114.21 94.98
N GLN A 22 -35.72 115.22 94.94
CA GLN A 22 -34.73 115.41 93.89
C GLN A 22 -33.65 114.32 93.93
N GLY A 23 -33.20 113.90 95.12
CA GLY A 23 -32.32 112.74 95.30
C GLY A 23 -33.00 111.42 94.93
N MET A 24 -34.27 111.23 95.30
CA MET A 24 -35.03 110.03 94.93
C MET A 24 -35.32 109.98 93.43
N LYS A 25 -35.55 111.13 92.78
CA LYS A 25 -35.61 111.26 91.32
C LYS A 25 -34.25 110.91 90.70
N ALA A 26 -33.14 111.46 91.19
CA ALA A 26 -31.81 111.13 90.68
C ALA A 26 -31.48 109.63 90.81
N ALA A 27 -31.94 108.96 91.87
CA ALA A 27 -31.81 107.51 92.04
C ALA A 27 -32.71 106.70 91.07
N LEU A 28 -33.90 107.20 90.73
CA LEU A 28 -34.76 106.61 89.69
C LEU A 28 -34.18 106.84 88.28
N ASP A 29 -33.68 108.05 87.99
CA ASP A 29 -33.00 108.40 86.74
C ASP A 29 -31.69 107.58 86.57
N ALA A 30 -31.01 107.22 87.66
CA ALA A 30 -29.88 106.30 87.65
C ALA A 30 -30.32 104.86 87.35
N ARG A 31 -31.33 104.33 88.07
CA ARG A 31 -31.90 103.00 87.80
C ARG A 31 -32.47 102.84 86.39
N ALA A 32 -33.05 103.90 85.81
CA ALA A 32 -33.50 103.88 84.43
C ALA A 32 -32.31 103.64 83.48
N LYS A 33 -31.20 104.36 83.67
CA LYS A 33 -29.96 104.18 82.89
C LYS A 33 -29.33 102.81 83.11
N GLU A 34 -29.35 102.27 84.32
CA GLU A 34 -28.89 100.90 84.62
C GLU A 34 -29.74 99.86 83.87
N LEU A 35 -31.07 99.99 83.88
CA LEU A 35 -31.97 99.11 83.15
C LEU A 35 -31.80 99.24 81.63
N ASP A 36 -31.59 100.43 81.10
CA ASP A 36 -31.39 100.65 79.66
C ASP A 36 -30.00 100.13 79.20
N ALA A 37 -28.97 100.25 80.04
CA ALA A 37 -27.67 99.62 79.80
C ALA A 37 -27.76 98.08 79.82
N LEU A 38 -28.50 97.50 80.78
CA LEU A 38 -28.72 96.05 80.85
C LEU A 38 -29.54 95.51 79.67
N LYS A 39 -30.54 96.26 79.18
CA LYS A 39 -31.25 95.93 77.92
C LYS A 39 -30.28 95.93 76.74
N ALA A 40 -29.50 96.99 76.59
CA ALA A 40 -28.53 97.12 75.49
C ALA A 40 -27.48 96.01 75.50
N GLN A 41 -27.00 95.59 76.69
CA GLN A 41 -26.13 94.43 76.83
C GLN A 41 -26.85 93.13 76.41
N LEU A 42 -28.05 92.88 76.91
CA LEU A 42 -28.80 91.65 76.64
C LEU A 42 -29.19 91.52 75.16
N ASP A 43 -29.51 92.64 74.49
CA ASP A 43 -29.76 92.66 73.05
C ASP A 43 -28.48 92.51 72.21
N ALA A 44 -27.33 93.00 72.69
CA ALA A 44 -26.03 92.71 72.08
C ALA A 44 -25.65 91.22 72.22
N GLU A 45 -25.84 90.63 73.40
CA GLU A 45 -25.63 89.19 73.65
C GLU A 45 -26.54 88.32 72.77
N ARG A 46 -27.83 88.71 72.60
CA ARG A 46 -28.75 88.07 71.64
C ARG A 46 -28.22 88.11 70.22
N GLN A 47 -27.81 89.29 69.72
CA GLN A 47 -27.27 89.42 68.37
C GLN A 47 -26.00 88.60 68.17
N ASP A 48 -25.14 88.47 69.18
CA ASP A 48 -23.93 87.65 69.09
C ASP A 48 -24.22 86.14 69.18
N LEU A 49 -25.25 85.72 69.90
CA LEU A 49 -25.76 84.34 69.85
C LEU A 49 -26.40 84.02 68.49
N GLU A 50 -27.17 84.94 67.91
CA GLU A 50 -27.77 84.81 66.58
C GLU A 50 -26.70 84.71 65.48
N LYS A 51 -25.66 85.56 65.52
CA LYS A 51 -24.48 85.46 64.65
C LYS A 51 -23.75 84.11 64.79
N ARG A 52 -23.67 83.55 66.00
CA ARG A 52 -23.07 82.23 66.25
C ARG A 52 -23.94 81.09 65.72
N ALA A 53 -25.25 81.15 65.93
CA ALA A 53 -26.21 80.17 65.38
C ALA A 53 -26.16 80.13 63.85
N GLY A 54 -26.18 81.30 63.19
CA GLY A 54 -26.08 81.38 61.73
C GLY A 54 -24.75 80.85 61.16
N ARG A 55 -23.64 80.96 61.91
CA ARG A 55 -22.36 80.31 61.55
C ARG A 55 -22.44 78.80 61.68
N LEU A 56 -22.92 78.29 62.81
CA LEU A 56 -23.07 76.85 63.05
C LEU A 56 -24.04 76.20 62.05
N GLU A 57 -25.09 76.90 61.62
CA GLU A 57 -25.97 76.44 60.53
C GLU A 57 -25.25 76.37 59.18
N ALA A 58 -24.39 77.35 58.85
CA ALA A 58 -23.61 77.35 57.62
C ALA A 58 -22.55 76.24 57.63
N GLU A 59 -21.82 76.09 58.73
CA GLU A 59 -20.85 75.01 58.96
C GLU A 59 -21.53 73.63 58.87
N ARG A 60 -22.71 73.46 59.49
CA ARG A 60 -23.49 72.22 59.38
C ARG A 60 -23.91 71.92 57.94
N ARG A 61 -24.36 72.91 57.17
CA ARG A 61 -24.72 72.74 55.74
C ARG A 61 -23.51 72.40 54.87
N ALA A 62 -22.32 72.92 55.19
CA ALA A 62 -21.09 72.54 54.52
C ALA A 62 -20.72 71.07 54.80
N ILE A 63 -20.76 70.64 56.08
CA ILE A 63 -20.48 69.26 56.49
C ILE A 63 -21.49 68.27 55.90
N ASP A 64 -22.79 68.62 55.84
CA ASP A 64 -23.80 67.79 55.17
C ASP A 64 -23.46 67.63 53.65
N GLY A 65 -22.97 68.68 53.00
CA GLY A 65 -22.53 68.66 51.59
C GLY A 65 -21.29 67.78 51.37
N GLU A 66 -20.21 68.02 52.13
CA GLU A 66 -18.99 67.21 52.10
C GLU A 66 -19.28 65.72 52.37
N SER A 67 -20.25 65.43 53.25
CA SER A 67 -20.67 64.06 53.55
C SER A 67 -21.31 63.34 52.35
N GLU A 68 -22.13 64.05 51.57
CA GLU A 68 -22.73 63.50 50.35
C GLU A 68 -21.72 63.41 49.19
N GLU A 69 -20.78 64.35 49.07
CA GLU A 69 -19.66 64.22 48.13
C GLU A 69 -18.79 62.99 48.44
N VAL A 70 -18.45 62.76 49.72
CA VAL A 70 -17.72 61.56 50.17
C VAL A 70 -18.54 60.28 49.95
N ARG A 71 -19.87 60.31 50.10
CA ARG A 71 -20.76 59.19 49.77
C ARG A 71 -20.75 58.89 48.26
N ALA A 72 -20.84 59.91 47.41
CA ALA A 72 -20.80 59.77 45.96
C ALA A 72 -19.44 59.22 45.48
N ALA A 73 -18.33 59.75 46.03
CA ALA A 73 -16.98 59.29 45.71
C ALA A 73 -16.78 57.81 46.09
N ARG A 74 -17.27 57.37 47.25
CA ARG A 74 -17.25 55.95 47.65
C ARG A 74 -18.05 55.07 46.70
N ALA A 75 -19.26 55.51 46.32
CA ALA A 75 -20.10 54.77 45.38
C ALA A 75 -19.46 54.63 43.97
N SER A 76 -18.67 55.62 43.52
CA SER A 76 -17.85 55.50 42.31
C SER A 76 -16.76 54.44 42.48
N VAL A 77 -15.98 54.52 43.57
CA VAL A 77 -14.89 53.56 43.84
C VAL A 77 -15.41 52.12 43.97
N ASP A 78 -16.59 51.91 44.57
CA ASP A 78 -17.23 50.59 44.64
C ASP A 78 -17.65 50.06 43.25
N GLN A 79 -18.04 50.94 42.31
CA GLN A 79 -18.31 50.58 40.91
C GLN A 79 -17.02 50.26 40.15
N ASP A 80 -15.98 51.09 40.29
CA ASP A 80 -14.66 50.88 39.68
C ASP A 80 -14.04 49.55 40.16
N LEU A 81 -14.14 49.24 41.45
CA LEU A 81 -13.71 47.97 42.04
C LEU A 81 -14.54 46.77 41.56
N ALA A 82 -15.83 46.97 41.20
CA ALA A 82 -16.64 45.92 40.60
C ALA A 82 -16.24 45.65 39.14
N ALA A 83 -15.97 46.70 38.36
CA ALA A 83 -15.46 46.60 36.99
C ALA A 83 -14.10 45.88 36.93
N ILE A 84 -13.14 46.31 37.77
CA ILE A 84 -11.80 45.69 37.85
C ILE A 84 -11.86 44.20 38.24
N ARG A 85 -12.85 43.79 39.04
CA ARG A 85 -13.08 42.35 39.35
C ARG A 85 -13.59 41.59 38.12
N ALA A 86 -14.60 42.11 37.44
CA ALA A 86 -15.13 41.50 36.22
C ALA A 86 -14.07 41.37 35.11
N ASP A 87 -13.27 42.42 34.89
CA ASP A 87 -12.18 42.41 33.91
C ASP A 87 -11.08 41.39 34.28
N ARG A 88 -10.76 41.26 35.57
CA ARG A 88 -9.82 40.24 36.06
C ARG A 88 -10.35 38.81 35.88
N GLU A 89 -11.64 38.59 36.12
CA GLU A 89 -12.29 37.30 35.89
C GLU A 89 -12.29 36.96 34.39
N ASN A 90 -12.67 37.91 33.52
CA ASN A 90 -12.60 37.80 32.06
C ASN A 90 -11.17 37.44 31.60
N PHE A 91 -10.17 38.20 32.03
CA PHE A 91 -8.76 37.94 31.68
C PHE A 91 -8.29 36.55 32.14
N SER A 92 -8.73 36.09 33.32
CA SER A 92 -8.39 34.74 33.79
C SER A 92 -9.03 33.63 32.95
N ALA A 93 -10.26 33.84 32.47
CA ALA A 93 -10.95 32.92 31.56
C ALA A 93 -10.33 32.93 30.15
N GLU A 94 -9.85 34.07 29.66
CA GLU A 94 -9.08 34.15 28.42
C GLU A 94 -7.71 33.48 28.56
N GLN A 95 -6.99 33.71 29.66
CA GLN A 95 -5.71 33.05 29.95
C GLN A 95 -5.87 31.51 29.95
N ALA A 96 -6.93 30.97 30.56
CA ALA A 96 -7.25 29.55 30.52
C ALA A 96 -7.48 29.05 29.08
N ARG A 97 -8.28 29.78 28.27
CA ARG A 97 -8.52 29.46 26.85
C ARG A 97 -7.23 29.49 26.02
N PHE A 98 -6.33 30.45 26.26
CA PHE A 98 -5.02 30.49 25.60
C PHE A 98 -4.13 29.31 26.00
N GLN A 99 -4.16 28.91 27.28
CA GLN A 99 -3.42 27.74 27.76
C GLN A 99 -3.95 26.43 27.15
N ASP A 100 -5.27 26.26 27.08
CA ASP A 100 -5.89 25.11 26.40
C ASP A 100 -5.61 25.09 24.90
N ALA A 101 -5.61 26.26 24.24
CA ALA A 101 -5.24 26.39 22.82
C ALA A 101 -3.77 26.02 22.59
N ALA A 102 -2.85 26.44 23.47
CA ALA A 102 -1.44 26.07 23.42
C ALA A 102 -1.21 24.56 23.64
N ASN A 103 -1.90 23.97 24.64
CA ASN A 103 -1.90 22.53 24.89
C ASN A 103 -2.41 21.75 23.67
N GLY A 104 -3.51 22.22 23.06
CA GLY A 104 -4.09 21.64 21.84
C GLY A 104 -3.19 21.77 20.61
N LEU A 105 -2.42 22.86 20.50
CA LEU A 105 -1.42 23.03 19.45
C LEU A 105 -0.23 22.07 19.64
N ALA A 106 0.33 21.97 20.83
CA ALA A 106 1.42 21.04 21.14
C ALA A 106 1.02 19.57 20.91
N ALA A 107 -0.23 19.20 21.26
CA ALA A 107 -0.76 17.87 20.97
C ALA A 107 -0.88 17.58 19.45
N ARG A 108 -1.29 18.58 18.66
CA ARG A 108 -1.31 18.47 17.18
C ARG A 108 0.10 18.39 16.59
N GLU A 109 1.04 19.18 17.11
CA GLU A 109 2.45 19.18 16.68
C GLU A 109 3.10 17.81 16.93
N LYS A 110 2.81 17.17 18.06
CA LYS A 110 3.24 15.79 18.34
C LYS A 110 2.61 14.79 17.37
N ALA A 111 1.30 14.87 17.15
CA ALA A 111 0.60 13.97 16.23
C ALA A 111 1.05 14.13 14.76
N LEU A 112 1.46 15.35 14.36
CA LEU A 112 2.06 15.60 13.05
C LEU A 112 3.43 14.92 12.93
N ARG A 113 4.34 15.07 13.91
CA ARG A 113 5.63 14.35 13.89
C ARG A 113 5.49 12.83 13.88
N GLU A 114 4.51 12.30 14.59
CA GLU A 114 4.19 10.86 14.57
C GLU A 114 3.68 10.42 13.19
N ALA A 115 2.89 11.24 12.50
CA ALA A 115 2.45 10.99 11.14
C ALA A 115 3.58 11.12 10.10
N GLU A 116 4.44 12.14 10.24
CA GLU A 116 5.62 12.38 9.40
C GLU A 116 6.57 11.17 9.45
N SER A 117 6.95 10.73 10.67
CA SER A 117 7.82 9.56 10.85
C SER A 117 7.21 8.26 10.31
N ASN A 118 5.88 8.10 10.39
CA ASN A 118 5.19 6.97 9.78
C ASN A 118 5.18 7.04 8.24
N VAL A 119 5.08 8.23 7.64
CA VAL A 119 5.23 8.42 6.18
C VAL A 119 6.66 8.11 5.74
N GLU A 120 7.68 8.60 6.45
CA GLU A 120 9.08 8.26 6.19
C GLU A 120 9.31 6.75 6.25
N HIS A 121 8.75 6.05 7.25
CA HIS A 121 8.86 4.61 7.38
C HIS A 121 8.21 3.86 6.20
N LEU A 122 7.01 4.27 5.79
CA LEU A 122 6.30 3.66 4.65
C LEU A 122 7.01 3.91 3.31
N ASP A 123 7.64 5.08 3.12
CA ASP A 123 8.45 5.36 1.94
C ASP A 123 9.70 4.45 1.87
N HIS A 124 10.42 4.31 3.00
CA HIS A 124 11.54 3.37 3.10
C HIS A 124 11.10 1.92 2.84
N GLU A 125 9.93 1.50 3.33
CA GLU A 125 9.39 0.17 3.06
C GLU A 125 9.02 -0.01 1.58
N MET A 126 8.34 0.97 0.97
CA MET A 126 7.96 0.96 -0.44
C MET A 126 9.20 0.89 -1.34
N ILE A 127 10.20 1.72 -1.10
CA ILE A 127 11.49 1.73 -1.81
C ILE A 127 12.21 0.38 -1.63
N GLY A 128 12.16 -0.22 -0.44
CA GLY A 128 12.67 -1.56 -0.18
C GLY A 128 11.99 -2.63 -1.04
N ARG A 129 10.65 -2.67 -1.03
CA ARG A 129 9.83 -3.61 -1.82
C ARG A 129 10.03 -3.43 -3.33
N MET A 130 10.20 -2.19 -3.81
CA MET A 130 10.51 -1.92 -5.23
C MET A 130 11.87 -2.50 -5.62
N ARG A 131 12.93 -2.23 -4.85
CA ARG A 131 14.26 -2.81 -5.10
C ARG A 131 14.26 -4.34 -5.06
N GLU A 132 13.46 -4.95 -4.19
CA GLU A 132 13.29 -6.40 -4.13
C GLU A 132 12.55 -6.95 -5.37
N ALA A 133 11.57 -6.21 -5.89
CA ALA A 133 10.88 -6.55 -7.14
C ALA A 133 11.82 -6.41 -8.36
N ASP A 134 12.57 -5.31 -8.47
CA ASP A 134 13.56 -5.09 -9.53
C ASP A 134 14.62 -6.20 -9.57
N ALA A 135 15.12 -6.61 -8.40
CA ALA A 135 16.06 -7.72 -8.28
C ALA A 135 15.46 -9.07 -8.73
N LYS A 136 14.18 -9.32 -8.44
CA LYS A 136 13.45 -10.51 -8.92
C LYS A 136 13.24 -10.49 -10.43
N PHE A 137 12.86 -9.34 -11.01
CA PHE A 137 12.75 -9.19 -12.46
C PHE A 137 14.09 -9.42 -13.15
N LEU A 138 15.18 -8.84 -12.64
CA LEU A 138 16.52 -9.06 -13.18
C LEU A 138 16.96 -10.53 -13.09
N ALA A 139 16.60 -11.24 -12.01
CA ALA A 139 16.86 -12.67 -11.88
C ALA A 139 16.04 -13.53 -12.88
N ILE A 140 14.82 -13.12 -13.21
CA ILE A 140 13.99 -13.75 -14.25
C ILE A 140 14.61 -13.52 -15.64
N VAL A 141 14.95 -12.28 -15.99
CA VAL A 141 15.58 -11.93 -17.28
C VAL A 141 16.89 -12.70 -17.48
N ASN A 142 17.77 -12.74 -16.47
CA ASN A 142 19.02 -13.52 -16.54
C ASN A 142 18.78 -15.02 -16.77
N ARG A 143 17.68 -15.57 -16.22
CA ARG A 143 17.28 -16.98 -16.43
C ARG A 143 16.73 -17.20 -17.83
N GLU A 144 15.91 -16.28 -18.35
CA GLU A 144 15.36 -16.34 -19.71
C GLU A 144 16.46 -16.22 -20.76
N GLU A 145 17.41 -15.30 -20.58
CA GLU A 145 18.63 -15.23 -21.40
C GLU A 145 19.41 -16.55 -21.40
N GLY A 146 19.54 -17.20 -20.24
CA GLY A 146 20.19 -18.51 -20.11
C GLY A 146 19.47 -19.62 -20.89
N LEU A 147 18.13 -19.60 -20.90
CA LEU A 147 17.32 -20.54 -21.68
C LEU A 147 17.41 -20.27 -23.19
N VAL A 148 17.44 -19.00 -23.62
CA VAL A 148 17.62 -18.62 -25.04
C VAL A 148 19.00 -19.02 -25.55
N LYS A 149 20.07 -18.78 -24.76
CA LYS A 149 21.43 -19.24 -25.09
C LYS A 149 21.48 -20.76 -25.23
N LEU A 150 20.92 -21.50 -24.27
CA LEU A 150 20.83 -22.96 -24.34
C LEU A 150 20.05 -23.44 -25.59
N GLN A 151 18.92 -22.81 -25.94
CA GLN A 151 18.17 -23.13 -27.16
C GLN A 151 19.00 -22.88 -28.42
N GLN A 152 19.77 -21.79 -28.47
CA GLN A 152 20.67 -21.49 -29.57
C GLN A 152 21.81 -22.52 -29.68
N ASP A 153 22.41 -22.92 -28.55
CA ASP A 153 23.43 -23.97 -28.51
C ASP A 153 22.90 -25.32 -29.02
N TRP A 154 21.66 -25.70 -28.64
CA TRP A 154 21.01 -26.91 -29.16
C TRP A 154 20.75 -26.85 -30.67
N LEU A 155 20.37 -25.69 -31.22
CA LEU A 155 20.18 -25.50 -32.66
C LEU A 155 21.50 -25.65 -33.41
N VAL A 156 22.58 -24.99 -32.96
CA VAL A 156 23.91 -25.10 -33.57
C VAL A 156 24.44 -26.54 -33.50
N ALA A 157 24.24 -27.23 -32.37
CA ALA A 157 24.61 -28.64 -32.23
C ALA A 157 23.81 -29.56 -33.18
N PHE A 158 22.52 -29.28 -33.40
CA PHE A 158 21.68 -30.01 -34.35
C PHE A 158 22.10 -29.76 -35.80
N GLU A 159 22.33 -28.49 -36.19
CA GLU A 159 22.83 -28.13 -37.52
C GLU A 159 24.19 -28.77 -37.81
N THR A 160 25.09 -28.81 -36.83
CA THR A 160 26.39 -29.49 -36.94
C THR A 160 26.21 -30.99 -37.18
N ARG A 161 25.36 -31.65 -36.39
CA ARG A 161 25.05 -33.08 -36.54
C ARG A 161 24.33 -33.40 -37.86
N GLU A 162 23.51 -32.49 -38.37
CA GLU A 162 22.89 -32.65 -39.69
C GLU A 162 23.93 -32.57 -40.81
N GLN A 163 24.91 -31.65 -40.70
CA GLN A 163 26.04 -31.57 -41.63
C GLN A 163 26.89 -32.86 -41.60
N GLU A 164 27.21 -33.38 -40.40
CA GLU A 164 27.88 -34.68 -40.25
C GLU A 164 27.12 -35.82 -40.96
N LEU A 165 25.79 -35.91 -40.75
CA LEU A 165 24.96 -36.94 -41.38
C LEU A 165 24.86 -36.78 -42.91
N ARG A 166 24.81 -35.56 -43.43
CA ARG A 166 24.88 -35.28 -44.87
C ARG A 166 26.21 -35.76 -45.45
N THR A 167 27.34 -35.41 -44.84
CA THR A 167 28.67 -35.85 -45.26
C THR A 167 28.86 -37.37 -45.18
N ILE A 168 28.33 -38.04 -44.16
CA ILE A 168 28.32 -39.51 -44.08
C ILE A 168 27.50 -40.13 -45.22
N THR A 169 26.35 -39.52 -45.57
CA THR A 169 25.48 -40.00 -46.66
C THR A 169 26.15 -39.80 -48.04
N GLU A 170 26.83 -38.67 -48.24
CA GLU A 170 27.65 -38.38 -49.42
C GLU A 170 28.80 -39.37 -49.57
N GLN A 171 29.54 -39.66 -48.48
CA GLN A 171 30.60 -40.66 -48.46
C GLN A 171 30.09 -42.07 -48.75
N MET A 172 28.95 -42.46 -48.16
CA MET A 172 28.31 -43.75 -48.44
C MET A 172 27.91 -43.88 -49.91
N HIS A 173 27.33 -42.83 -50.52
CA HIS A 173 27.00 -42.84 -51.95
C HIS A 173 28.23 -42.86 -52.85
N ALA A 174 29.32 -42.17 -52.48
CA ALA A 174 30.59 -42.24 -53.22
C ALA A 174 31.19 -43.66 -53.18
N GLN A 175 31.25 -44.29 -51.99
CA GLN A 175 31.67 -45.69 -51.85
C GLN A 175 30.74 -46.66 -52.61
N GLN A 176 29.43 -46.38 -52.62
CA GLN A 176 28.48 -47.17 -53.39
C GLN A 176 28.72 -47.05 -54.90
N GLN A 177 29.02 -45.85 -55.41
CA GLN A 177 29.39 -45.62 -56.81
C GLN A 177 30.70 -46.32 -57.17
N GLU A 178 31.76 -46.17 -56.36
CA GLU A 178 33.03 -46.89 -56.52
C GLU A 178 32.81 -48.41 -56.54
N SER A 179 32.00 -48.94 -55.62
CA SER A 179 31.67 -50.38 -55.60
C SER A 179 30.88 -50.82 -56.85
N ALA A 180 30.02 -49.97 -57.40
CA ALA A 180 29.28 -50.25 -58.63
C ALA A 180 30.17 -50.20 -59.88
N GLU A 181 31.16 -49.30 -59.94
CA GLU A 181 32.19 -49.25 -60.98
C GLU A 181 33.12 -50.47 -60.91
N LEU A 182 33.51 -50.90 -59.71
CA LEU A 182 34.26 -52.14 -59.49
C LEU A 182 33.44 -53.37 -59.90
N HIS A 183 32.16 -53.45 -59.55
CA HIS A 183 31.28 -54.53 -60.02
C HIS A 183 31.08 -54.49 -61.54
N GLY A 184 30.96 -53.31 -62.16
CA GLY A 184 30.87 -53.14 -63.60
C GLY A 184 32.13 -53.58 -64.34
N SER A 185 33.32 -53.21 -63.84
CA SER A 185 34.60 -53.65 -64.41
C SER A 185 34.84 -55.15 -64.24
N LEU A 186 34.45 -55.75 -63.10
CA LEU A 186 34.50 -57.20 -62.88
C LEU A 186 33.51 -57.95 -63.78
N ALA A 187 32.30 -57.42 -63.99
CA ALA A 187 31.33 -57.98 -64.93
C ALA A 187 31.82 -57.90 -66.38
N HIS A 188 32.48 -56.80 -66.77
CA HIS A 188 33.10 -56.65 -68.09
C HIS A 188 34.29 -57.61 -68.27
N LEU A 189 35.16 -57.76 -67.27
CA LEU A 189 36.24 -58.76 -67.30
C LEU A 189 35.66 -60.19 -67.39
N GLY A 190 34.55 -60.46 -66.70
CA GLY A 190 33.79 -61.69 -66.82
C GLY A 190 33.20 -61.93 -68.22
N SER A 191 32.72 -60.88 -68.91
CA SER A 191 32.28 -61.00 -70.30
C SER A 191 33.45 -61.27 -71.23
N VAL A 192 34.57 -60.56 -71.10
CA VAL A 192 35.79 -60.78 -71.90
C VAL A 192 36.34 -62.20 -71.71
N PHE A 193 36.38 -62.72 -70.48
CA PHE A 193 36.74 -64.12 -70.24
C PHE A 193 35.74 -65.08 -70.89
N LYS A 194 34.44 -64.80 -70.80
CA LYS A 194 33.42 -65.64 -71.45
C LYS A 194 33.59 -65.65 -72.97
N ASP A 195 33.70 -64.48 -73.60
CA ASP A 195 33.85 -64.32 -75.05
C ASP A 195 35.10 -65.08 -75.55
N GLU A 196 36.21 -65.03 -74.81
CA GLU A 196 37.42 -65.79 -75.17
C GLU A 196 37.27 -67.30 -74.86
N THR A 197 36.49 -67.72 -73.85
CA THR A 197 36.16 -69.15 -73.68
C THR A 197 35.22 -69.69 -74.76
N ASP A 198 34.24 -68.91 -75.20
CA ASP A 198 33.34 -69.26 -76.31
C ASP A 198 34.13 -69.31 -77.63
N ARG A 199 35.12 -68.40 -77.81
CA ARG A 199 36.09 -68.44 -78.92
C ARG A 199 37.01 -69.67 -78.87
N LEU A 200 37.55 -70.02 -77.71
CA LEU A 200 38.36 -71.23 -77.52
C LEU A 200 37.52 -72.50 -77.72
N ALA A 201 36.24 -72.48 -77.35
CA ALA A 201 35.30 -73.57 -77.64
C ALA A 201 35.01 -73.68 -79.15
N ALA A 202 34.81 -72.57 -79.85
CA ALA A 202 34.67 -72.55 -81.32
C ALA A 202 35.95 -73.04 -82.03
N GLN A 203 37.14 -72.63 -81.58
CA GLN A 203 38.40 -73.15 -82.08
C GLN A 203 38.57 -74.66 -81.81
N ARG A 204 38.13 -75.15 -80.63
CA ARG A 204 38.09 -76.59 -80.34
C ARG A 204 37.10 -77.34 -81.23
N GLN A 205 35.95 -76.76 -81.57
CA GLN A 205 35.01 -77.36 -82.52
C GLN A 205 35.58 -77.36 -83.95
N GLU A 206 36.28 -76.30 -84.36
CA GLU A 206 36.97 -76.24 -85.66
C GLU A 206 38.12 -77.25 -85.74
N LEU A 207 38.88 -77.44 -84.65
CA LEU A 207 39.90 -78.47 -84.53
C LEU A 207 39.29 -79.87 -84.50
N ALA A 208 38.21 -80.09 -83.74
CA ALA A 208 37.50 -81.37 -83.71
C ALA A 208 36.92 -81.73 -85.09
N ALA A 209 36.38 -80.77 -85.85
CA ALA A 209 35.93 -81.01 -87.22
C ALA A 209 37.09 -81.34 -88.18
N LYS A 210 38.29 -80.77 -87.96
CA LYS A 210 39.52 -81.15 -88.67
C LYS A 210 40.03 -82.54 -88.24
N GLU A 211 39.90 -82.90 -86.97
CA GLU A 211 40.20 -84.23 -86.45
C GLU A 211 39.21 -85.28 -86.98
N GLU A 212 37.91 -84.99 -87.05
CA GLU A 212 36.91 -85.85 -87.68
C GLU A 212 37.20 -86.02 -89.18
N SER A 213 37.55 -84.93 -89.89
CA SER A 213 38.00 -85.00 -91.29
C SER A 213 39.27 -85.83 -91.45
N LEU A 214 40.25 -85.70 -90.56
CA LEU A 214 41.46 -86.53 -90.54
C LEU A 214 41.15 -87.99 -90.20
N LEU A 215 40.20 -88.27 -89.30
CA LEU A 215 39.71 -89.62 -88.96
C LEU A 215 38.85 -90.24 -90.06
N GLU A 216 38.22 -89.43 -90.90
CA GLU A 216 37.54 -89.87 -92.12
C GLU A 216 38.55 -90.19 -93.22
N VAL A 217 39.57 -89.34 -93.42
CA VAL A 217 40.75 -89.67 -94.26
C VAL A 217 41.48 -90.92 -93.74
N GLN A 218 41.60 -91.09 -92.42
CA GLN A 218 42.18 -92.29 -91.82
C GLN A 218 41.29 -93.52 -92.02
N ARG A 219 39.95 -93.39 -92.03
CA ARG A 219 39.02 -94.48 -92.40
C ARG A 219 39.07 -94.80 -93.89
N TYR A 220 39.31 -93.82 -94.76
CA TYR A 220 39.61 -94.05 -96.17
C TYR A 220 40.95 -94.76 -96.36
N LEU A 221 42.00 -94.44 -95.58
CA LEU A 221 43.24 -95.22 -95.60
C LEU A 221 43.06 -96.62 -95.01
N ALA A 222 42.33 -96.76 -93.90
CA ALA A 222 42.05 -98.05 -93.27
C ALA A 222 41.30 -98.98 -94.22
N THR A 223 40.22 -98.51 -94.87
CA THR A 223 39.48 -99.32 -95.86
C THR A 223 40.27 -99.61 -97.15
N VAL A 224 41.38 -98.91 -97.41
CA VAL A 224 42.36 -99.23 -98.47
C VAL A 224 43.44 -100.23 -98.01
N ILE A 225 43.66 -100.38 -96.70
CA ILE A 225 44.70 -101.22 -96.09
C ILE A 225 44.13 -102.53 -95.51
N GLU A 226 42.89 -102.53 -94.99
CA GLU A 226 42.14 -103.70 -94.51
C GLU A 226 41.71 -104.67 -95.64
N ALA A 227 42.20 -104.46 -96.86
CA ALA A 227 42.23 -105.46 -97.93
C ALA A 227 43.35 -106.51 -97.76
N ALA A 228 44.14 -106.45 -96.68
CA ALA A 228 45.17 -107.43 -96.33
C ALA A 228 45.17 -107.77 -94.82
N ASP A 229 44.69 -108.96 -94.46
CA ASP A 229 44.67 -109.52 -93.10
C ASP A 229 46.06 -109.64 -92.43
N VAL A 230 46.24 -109.04 -91.24
CA VAL A 230 47.11 -109.54 -90.14
C VAL A 230 46.63 -108.98 -88.77
N GLY A 231 46.49 -109.84 -87.76
CA GLY A 231 46.65 -109.52 -86.32
C GLY A 231 47.61 -110.53 -85.67
N PRO A 232 47.75 -110.67 -84.33
CA PRO A 232 47.21 -109.91 -83.19
C PRO A 232 48.34 -109.47 -82.20
N GLY A 233 48.06 -109.14 -80.91
CA GLY A 233 49.08 -109.26 -79.83
C GLY A 233 48.95 -108.34 -78.59
N GLU A 234 49.14 -108.93 -77.40
CA GLU A 234 48.91 -108.44 -76.03
C GLU A 234 50.01 -107.50 -75.39
N ALA A 235 49.91 -107.26 -74.06
CA ALA A 235 50.87 -106.65 -73.11
C ALA A 235 50.89 -105.09 -73.00
N GLU A 236 51.16 -104.42 -71.86
CA GLU A 236 51.26 -104.82 -70.43
C GLU A 236 50.97 -103.62 -69.44
N ARG A 237 51.17 -103.80 -68.11
CA ARG A 237 51.10 -102.78 -67.02
C ARG A 237 52.45 -101.98 -66.87
N PRO A 238 52.74 -101.04 -65.90
CA PRO A 238 52.04 -100.63 -64.65
C PRO A 238 52.12 -99.14 -64.11
N ARG A 239 51.24 -98.81 -63.12
CA ARG A 239 51.44 -98.00 -61.87
C ARG A 239 51.84 -96.48 -61.86
N SER A 240 51.64 -95.88 -60.67
CA SER A 240 51.75 -94.48 -60.16
C SER A 240 52.57 -94.44 -58.83
N PRO A 241 52.63 -93.40 -57.94
CA PRO A 241 52.20 -91.98 -57.95
C PRO A 241 53.42 -91.00 -57.90
N PRO A 242 53.87 -90.22 -56.86
CA PRO A 242 53.42 -89.88 -55.47
C PRO A 242 53.43 -88.36 -55.04
N ALA A 243 53.02 -88.07 -53.78
CA ALA A 243 53.34 -86.91 -52.89
C ALA A 243 52.86 -85.48 -53.26
N ASP A 244 52.69 -84.51 -52.34
CA ASP A 244 53.03 -84.42 -50.89
C ASP A 244 51.99 -83.60 -50.06
N GLU A 245 52.12 -83.51 -48.72
CA GLU A 245 51.06 -83.00 -47.78
C GLU A 245 51.48 -81.79 -46.84
N PRO A 246 50.99 -81.54 -45.58
CA PRO A 246 50.49 -80.21 -45.14
C PRO A 246 51.37 -79.48 -44.08
N PRO A 247 50.86 -78.42 -43.41
CA PRO A 247 50.34 -78.62 -42.04
C PRO A 247 49.17 -77.70 -41.57
N ALA A 248 48.61 -78.03 -40.39
CA ALA A 248 47.64 -77.24 -39.59
C ALA A 248 48.35 -76.69 -38.30
N PRO A 249 47.73 -76.18 -37.19
CA PRO A 249 46.32 -76.19 -36.71
C PRO A 249 45.77 -74.74 -36.47
N THR A 250 44.93 -74.29 -35.52
CA THR A 250 44.43 -74.79 -34.20
C THR A 250 43.16 -74.03 -33.69
N GLU A 251 42.51 -74.59 -32.67
CA GLU A 251 41.61 -73.96 -31.66
C GLU A 251 40.16 -73.53 -32.01
N SER A 252 39.34 -73.49 -30.96
CA SER A 252 37.88 -73.21 -30.88
C SER A 252 37.61 -72.44 -29.57
N PRO A 253 36.43 -71.81 -29.31
CA PRO A 253 35.20 -72.54 -28.97
C PRO A 253 33.86 -71.80 -29.30
N SER A 254 32.75 -72.21 -28.66
CA SER A 254 31.38 -71.63 -28.70
C SER A 254 30.75 -71.71 -27.28
N PRO A 255 29.44 -71.45 -27.01
CA PRO A 255 28.46 -70.61 -27.70
C PRO A 255 27.91 -69.37 -26.90
N PRO A 256 27.00 -69.44 -25.88
CA PRO A 256 25.53 -69.62 -26.02
C PRO A 256 24.58 -68.57 -25.39
N MET A 257 23.48 -68.30 -26.12
CA MET A 257 22.08 -68.08 -25.64
C MET A 257 21.63 -66.82 -24.84
N PRO A 258 20.33 -66.41 -24.96
CA PRO A 258 19.68 -65.37 -24.15
C PRO A 258 18.88 -65.92 -22.95
N VAL A 259 18.64 -65.11 -21.90
CA VAL A 259 17.79 -65.47 -20.74
C VAL A 259 16.97 -64.29 -20.17
N ALA A 260 15.65 -64.51 -20.09
CA ALA A 260 14.62 -64.02 -19.15
C ALA A 260 14.51 -62.54 -18.67
N ALA A 261 13.25 -62.17 -18.39
CA ALA A 261 12.84 -61.03 -17.56
C ALA A 261 12.14 -61.52 -16.27
N PRO A 262 11.88 -60.61 -15.31
CA PRO A 262 10.69 -60.62 -14.46
C PRO A 262 9.80 -59.37 -14.77
N MET A 263 8.46 -59.42 -14.79
CA MET A 263 7.55 -59.50 -13.63
C MET A 263 7.91 -58.39 -12.60
N GLY A 264 7.18 -57.29 -12.39
CA GLY A 264 5.72 -57.10 -12.23
C GLY A 264 5.34 -57.12 -10.73
N PRO A 265 4.18 -56.61 -10.24
CA PRO A 265 3.06 -55.91 -10.91
C PRO A 265 2.62 -54.63 -10.12
N GLU A 266 1.31 -54.45 -9.87
CA GLU A 266 0.60 -53.41 -9.06
C GLU A 266 0.57 -51.98 -9.67
N THR A 267 -0.58 -51.31 -9.88
CA THR A 267 -2.01 -51.54 -9.56
C THR A 267 -2.47 -51.23 -8.13
N VAL A 268 -2.69 -49.94 -7.85
CA VAL A 268 -3.76 -49.43 -6.97
C VAL A 268 -4.38 -48.24 -7.76
N GLU A 269 -5.68 -48.13 -8.09
CA GLU A 269 -6.93 -48.21 -7.29
C GLU A 269 -7.12 -47.07 -6.29
N ALA A 270 -8.38 -46.86 -5.87
CA ALA A 270 -8.88 -45.82 -4.95
C ALA A 270 -8.87 -44.36 -5.45
N GLU A 271 -10.08 -43.88 -5.78
CA GLU A 271 -10.74 -42.74 -5.13
C GLU A 271 -9.91 -41.46 -4.85
N SER A 272 -10.34 -40.30 -5.32
CA SER A 272 -11.61 -39.76 -4.82
C SER A 272 -12.30 -38.82 -5.82
N THR A 273 -13.57 -39.11 -6.13
CA THR A 273 -14.58 -38.06 -6.20
C THR A 273 -14.78 -37.50 -4.78
N PRO A 274 -14.98 -36.19 -4.63
CA PRO A 274 -16.35 -35.70 -4.78
C PRO A 274 -16.46 -34.54 -5.76
N ASP A 275 -17.36 -34.70 -6.73
CA ASP A 275 -18.18 -33.56 -7.15
C ASP A 275 -19.14 -33.21 -6.00
N PRO A 276 -19.27 -31.93 -5.66
CA PRO A 276 -20.61 -31.41 -5.45
C PRO A 276 -20.84 -30.03 -6.10
N GLU A 277 -21.59 -30.04 -7.20
CA GLU A 277 -22.59 -29.00 -7.49
C GLU A 277 -23.49 -28.68 -6.26
N PRO A 278 -24.25 -27.56 -6.26
CA PRO A 278 -23.86 -26.23 -6.75
C PRO A 278 -24.20 -25.13 -5.72
N ARG A 279 -23.55 -23.96 -5.86
CA ARG A 279 -24.07 -22.67 -5.34
C ARG A 279 -23.26 -21.47 -5.87
N PRO A 280 -23.90 -20.33 -6.17
CA PRO A 280 -23.17 -19.09 -6.43
C PRO A 280 -22.54 -18.60 -5.12
N ALA A 281 -21.24 -18.79 -4.96
CA ALA A 281 -20.50 -18.23 -3.83
C ALA A 281 -20.38 -16.72 -4.02
N VAL A 282 -21.21 -15.95 -3.30
CA VAL A 282 -21.20 -14.48 -3.30
C VAL A 282 -19.77 -13.98 -3.14
N THR A 283 -19.29 -13.28 -4.17
CA THR A 283 -17.85 -13.02 -4.29
C THR A 283 -17.43 -11.84 -3.42
N ARG A 284 -16.18 -11.84 -2.95
CA ARG A 284 -15.61 -10.70 -2.21
C ARG A 284 -15.69 -9.39 -3.02
N THR A 285 -15.57 -9.49 -4.34
CA THR A 285 -15.78 -8.40 -5.31
C THR A 285 -17.22 -7.89 -5.29
N GLU A 286 -18.21 -8.77 -5.42
CA GLU A 286 -19.63 -8.40 -5.37
C GLU A 286 -20.02 -7.74 -4.03
N ALA A 287 -19.45 -8.20 -2.92
CA ALA A 287 -19.65 -7.58 -1.60
C ALA A 287 -18.97 -6.22 -1.47
N LEU A 288 -17.81 -6.01 -2.11
CA LEU A 288 -17.17 -4.70 -2.24
C LEU A 288 -18.00 -3.74 -3.10
N ASP A 289 -18.57 -4.22 -4.20
CA ASP A 289 -19.36 -3.40 -5.13
C ASP A 289 -20.68 -2.92 -4.51
N HIS A 290 -21.34 -3.77 -3.71
CA HIS A 290 -22.54 -3.38 -2.96
C HIS A 290 -22.19 -2.39 -1.83
N LEU A 291 -21.13 -2.65 -1.06
CA LEU A 291 -20.68 -1.73 0.00
C LEU A 291 -20.26 -0.37 -0.57
N THR A 292 -19.61 -0.33 -1.73
CA THR A 292 -19.19 0.91 -2.39
C THR A 292 -20.40 1.72 -2.86
N ARG A 293 -21.37 1.09 -3.54
CA ARG A 293 -22.64 1.72 -3.93
C ARG A 293 -23.41 2.29 -2.72
N ALA A 294 -23.45 1.54 -1.61
CA ALA A 294 -24.10 1.97 -0.36
C ALA A 294 -23.39 3.20 0.27
N ILE A 295 -22.05 3.22 0.31
CA ILE A 295 -21.26 4.36 0.81
C ILE A 295 -21.47 5.62 -0.05
N GLU A 296 -21.57 5.47 -1.38
CA GLU A 296 -21.84 6.61 -2.27
C GLU A 296 -23.25 7.15 -2.14
N ALA A 297 -24.26 6.29 -2.02
CA ALA A 297 -25.63 6.69 -1.76
C ALA A 297 -25.73 7.43 -0.41
N TRP A 298 -25.05 6.92 0.62
CA TRP A 298 -24.97 7.54 1.94
C TRP A 298 -24.35 8.94 1.89
N LYS A 299 -23.21 9.11 1.19
CA LYS A 299 -22.59 10.43 0.96
C LYS A 299 -23.57 11.38 0.26
N ARG A 300 -24.17 10.98 -0.86
CA ARG A 300 -25.14 11.80 -1.61
C ARG A 300 -26.35 12.21 -0.75
N SER A 301 -26.84 11.33 0.12
CA SER A 301 -27.96 11.59 1.02
C SER A 301 -27.59 12.52 2.19
N ARG A 302 -26.38 12.34 2.77
CA ARG A 302 -25.78 13.24 3.77
C ARG A 302 -25.60 14.66 3.22
N ASP A 303 -25.06 14.76 2.02
CA ASP A 303 -24.71 16.03 1.36
C ASP A 303 -25.98 16.74 0.86
N GLY A 304 -27.07 15.99 0.63
CA GLY A 304 -28.44 16.47 0.51
C GLY A 304 -29.17 16.75 1.83
N GLY A 305 -28.49 16.73 2.97
CA GLY A 305 -29.02 17.16 4.27
C GLY A 305 -29.91 16.17 5.03
N ARG A 306 -30.03 14.90 4.63
CA ARG A 306 -30.77 13.90 5.42
C ARG A 306 -29.99 13.50 6.67
N ASN A 307 -30.70 13.19 7.76
CA ASN A 307 -30.09 12.53 8.92
C ASN A 307 -29.72 11.08 8.55
N VAL A 308 -28.42 10.81 8.43
CA VAL A 308 -27.88 9.49 8.06
C VAL A 308 -27.01 8.87 9.17
N GLY A 309 -27.29 9.23 10.44
CA GLY A 309 -26.52 8.80 11.60
C GLY A 309 -26.56 7.28 11.84
N GLU A 310 -27.75 6.69 11.84
CA GLU A 310 -27.95 5.24 12.01
C GLU A 310 -27.36 4.46 10.83
N MET A 311 -27.57 4.98 9.62
CA MET A 311 -27.00 4.51 8.35
C MET A 311 -25.47 4.40 8.34
N ARG A 312 -24.78 5.25 9.12
CA ARG A 312 -23.32 5.21 9.30
C ARG A 312 -22.89 4.01 10.15
N ASN A 313 -23.73 3.56 11.08
CA ASN A 313 -23.45 2.43 11.96
C ASN A 313 -23.68 1.09 11.23
N THR A 314 -24.74 0.97 10.42
CA THR A 314 -24.97 -0.19 9.56
C THR A 314 -23.88 -0.34 8.49
N LEU A 315 -23.46 0.75 7.85
CA LEU A 315 -22.29 0.75 6.96
C LEU A 315 -20.98 0.33 7.65
N LYS A 316 -20.79 0.69 8.93
CA LYS A 316 -19.63 0.22 9.70
C LYS A 316 -19.72 -1.29 9.93
N LEU A 317 -20.87 -1.80 10.37
CA LEU A 317 -21.09 -3.25 10.56
C LEU A 317 -20.93 -4.03 9.24
N ALA A 318 -21.34 -3.47 8.10
CA ALA A 318 -21.13 -4.05 6.78
C ALA A 318 -19.64 -4.16 6.42
N LYS A 319 -18.85 -3.11 6.70
CA LYS A 319 -17.39 -3.12 6.53
C LYS A 319 -16.71 -4.14 7.46
N ASP A 320 -17.11 -4.18 8.72
CA ASP A 320 -16.53 -5.09 9.72
C ASP A 320 -16.88 -6.56 9.36
N ALA A 321 -18.07 -6.82 8.83
CA ALA A 321 -18.47 -8.13 8.27
C ALA A 321 -17.67 -8.52 7.02
N LEU A 322 -17.40 -7.56 6.12
CA LEU A 322 -16.54 -7.77 4.93
C LEU A 322 -15.10 -8.13 5.33
N GLN A 323 -14.56 -7.46 6.35
CA GLN A 323 -13.23 -7.76 6.90
C GLN A 323 -13.19 -9.14 7.58
N ALA A 324 -14.29 -9.57 8.20
CA ALA A 324 -14.45 -10.92 8.76
C ALA A 324 -14.77 -12.01 7.71
N GLY A 325 -14.72 -11.71 6.41
CA GLY A 325 -14.99 -12.66 5.32
C GLY A 325 -16.47 -13.07 5.16
N LYS A 326 -17.40 -12.41 5.86
CA LYS A 326 -18.84 -12.74 5.89
C LYS A 326 -19.59 -11.99 4.78
N TYR A 327 -19.25 -12.29 3.53
CA TYR A 327 -19.66 -11.52 2.35
C TYR A 327 -21.20 -11.37 2.22
N GLU A 328 -21.95 -12.44 2.45
CA GLU A 328 -23.43 -12.44 2.50
C GLU A 328 -23.99 -11.41 3.50
N THR A 329 -23.40 -11.33 4.69
CA THR A 329 -23.84 -10.41 5.74
C THR A 329 -23.46 -8.97 5.41
N ALA A 330 -22.30 -8.77 4.76
CA ALA A 330 -21.87 -7.47 4.26
C ALA A 330 -22.77 -6.95 3.12
N ILE A 331 -23.18 -7.81 2.19
CA ILE A 331 -24.17 -7.45 1.15
C ILE A 331 -25.49 -7.11 1.79
N ARG A 332 -26.05 -7.95 2.67
CA ARG A 332 -27.37 -7.69 3.27
C ARG A 332 -27.42 -6.32 3.98
N LEU A 333 -26.40 -6.01 4.79
CA LEU A 333 -26.28 -4.72 5.48
C LEU A 333 -26.05 -3.53 4.51
N ALA A 334 -25.41 -3.75 3.37
CA ALA A 334 -25.25 -2.73 2.33
C ALA A 334 -26.53 -2.52 1.49
N THR A 335 -27.33 -3.57 1.29
CA THR A 335 -28.64 -3.50 0.62
C THR A 335 -29.69 -2.84 1.51
N GLU A 336 -29.72 -3.18 2.80
CA GLU A 336 -30.52 -2.50 3.84
C GLU A 336 -30.26 -0.98 3.82
N VAL A 337 -28.99 -0.57 3.78
CA VAL A 337 -28.59 0.83 3.60
C VAL A 337 -29.07 1.42 2.27
N LEU A 338 -29.06 0.67 1.18
CA LEU A 338 -29.52 1.16 -0.13
C LEU A 338 -31.05 1.29 -0.20
N GLU A 339 -31.80 0.42 0.47
CA GLU A 339 -33.26 0.43 0.55
C GLU A 339 -33.77 1.62 1.39
N ASP A 340 -33.25 1.82 2.60
CA ASP A 340 -33.58 2.98 3.44
C ASP A 340 -33.18 4.33 2.80
N LEU A 341 -32.19 4.32 1.90
CA LEU A 341 -31.76 5.49 1.15
C LEU A 341 -32.56 5.73 -0.15
N GLN A 342 -33.38 4.77 -0.61
CA GLN A 342 -34.28 5.04 -1.72
C GLN A 342 -35.25 6.19 -1.33
N PRO A 343 -35.55 7.13 -2.25
CA PRO A 343 -36.73 7.95 -2.06
C PRO A 343 -37.95 7.00 -2.09
N ALA A 344 -38.84 7.11 -1.10
CA ALA A 344 -40.09 6.36 -1.10
C ALA A 344 -40.81 6.60 -2.44
N VAL A 345 -40.91 5.55 -3.25
CA VAL A 345 -41.54 5.63 -4.58
C VAL A 345 -43.04 5.72 -4.37
N ILE A 346 -43.51 6.95 -4.14
CA ILE A 346 -44.94 7.28 -4.10
C ILE A 346 -45.51 6.86 -5.46
N ALA A 347 -46.38 5.85 -5.43
CA ALA A 347 -47.08 5.38 -6.60
C ALA A 347 -47.88 6.53 -7.23
N ARG A 348 -47.88 6.58 -8.56
CA ARG A 348 -48.78 7.42 -9.36
C ARG A 348 -50.05 6.65 -9.71
#